data_AF-A0A256GAA6-F1
#
_entry.id   AF-A0A256GAA6-F1
#
_cell.length_a   1.000
_cell.length_b   1.000
_cell.length_c   1.000
_cell.angle_alpha   90.00
_cell.angle_beta   90.00
_cell.angle_gamma   90.00
#
_symmetry.space_group_name_H-M   'P 1'
#
loop_
_entity.id
_entity.type
_entity.pdbx_description
1 polymer ?
#
loop_
_entity_poly.entity_id
_entity_poly.type
_entity_poly.pdbx_seq_one_letter_code
_entity_poly.pdbx_strand_id
1 'polypeptide(L)'
;MKFEPMVSRRRFLKAGLAASTATPLLSGICNCGLSHANAQGYLATAVTTLDHAVVPGEYLTKGKRYRKLAADNPLPIVVREDLAAAKPQRDGRRTSIAAFVHLTDLHIIDAASPSHAAFMRQFGGINGVIDGAPLSNAWRPHDTLTLQVLDAMVRRVNAVQKGPVSGRPFDFAISTGDNADTRATHELQAVVTALNGGLTSMSATDAPYVGIRDNAVVSKETYDAYWHPEPSPGALADDLWKRAYGYPVIEGFLEAINRPVVTQGLNMPWYTGFGNHDELDFGVFSSGNVNAFTAAIGVGDRAPVSLPKGMSASDFIGELVQGDGQIVERMIASLPSRIVKAAPTRRPFTKSEFIQLHLESIGPHGPHGHGFSEDNLNNENAYYRFKMAERMTGIMLDTTNPQGGPDGSLDSNQAQWLEAQLRSVCSRYYTQDGTLVYTGNKDELVTIFSHHNSITFDNFKGIAPADQGVARLGADAFLALLARYPNVILWVNGHTHCNRIWSHFDPRDEGHGIWEINTAAHIDYPQQSRTIEIVDNADGTLSIFAVVIDHSSPEAIIRHGAQTQASLAALSLELAMNDPALDRGFRMGAPEDQNVELIINKPFN
;
A
#
# COMPACT_ATOMS: atom_id res chain seq x y z
N MET A 1 9.60 27.30 -23.93
CA MET A 1 8.49 28.20 -24.30
C MET A 1 7.59 28.27 -23.06
N LYS A 2 7.50 29.44 -22.42
CA LYS A 2 6.80 29.62 -21.13
C LYS A 2 5.30 29.73 -21.37
N PHE A 3 4.50 28.99 -20.61
CA PHE A 3 3.06 29.22 -20.47
C PHE A 3 2.72 29.27 -18.97
N GLU A 4 2.47 30.48 -18.48
CA GLU A 4 1.63 30.73 -17.30
C GLU A 4 0.17 30.83 -17.75
N PRO A 5 -0.78 30.52 -16.85
CA PRO A 5 -2.01 31.31 -16.80
C PRO A 5 -2.29 31.83 -15.39
N MET A 6 -2.34 33.17 -15.28
CA MET A 6 -3.07 33.91 -14.25
C MET A 6 -4.57 33.89 -14.57
N VAL A 7 -5.44 33.57 -13.60
CA VAL A 7 -6.80 34.15 -13.53
C VAL A 7 -7.17 34.47 -12.08
N SER A 8 -7.74 35.66 -11.89
CA SER A 8 -7.85 36.39 -10.64
C SER A 8 -9.14 36.13 -9.86
N ARG A 9 -9.05 36.18 -8.52
CA ARG A 9 -10.18 36.21 -7.56
C ARG A 9 -10.79 37.63 -7.46
N ARG A 10 -12.13 37.75 -7.40
CA ARG A 10 -12.91 38.72 -6.55
C ARG A 10 -14.44 38.55 -6.72
N ARG A 11 -15.13 38.07 -5.66
CA ARG A 11 -16.11 38.75 -4.74
C ARG A 11 -17.54 38.96 -5.29
N PHE A 12 -18.59 38.51 -4.57
CA PHE A 12 -19.41 39.36 -3.65
C PHE A 12 -20.58 38.62 -2.92
N LEU A 13 -20.65 38.86 -1.60
CA LEU A 13 -21.77 38.99 -0.61
C LEU A 13 -22.90 37.95 -0.33
N LYS A 14 -22.90 37.52 0.96
CA LYS A 14 -23.93 37.59 2.04
C LYS A 14 -25.42 37.37 1.74
N ALA A 15 -26.06 36.44 2.46
CA ALA A 15 -26.77 36.65 3.76
C ALA A 15 -27.68 35.44 4.10
N GLY A 16 -27.79 35.09 5.39
CA GLY A 16 -28.83 34.18 5.90
C GLY A 16 -28.48 33.53 7.25
N LEU A 17 -28.75 34.23 8.35
CA LEU A 17 -28.75 33.67 9.71
C LEU A 17 -30.07 32.91 9.98
N ALA A 18 -29.99 31.78 10.68
CA ALA A 18 -30.92 31.46 11.78
C ALA A 18 -30.30 30.38 12.69
N ALA A 19 -30.31 30.66 13.99
CA ALA A 19 -29.76 29.84 15.06
C ALA A 19 -30.82 28.90 15.65
N SER A 20 -30.39 27.77 16.22
CA SER A 20 -31.11 27.14 17.33
C SER A 20 -30.15 26.36 18.23
N THR A 21 -30.05 26.83 19.47
CA THR A 21 -29.38 26.24 20.63
C THR A 21 -30.26 25.18 21.30
N ALA A 22 -29.69 24.05 21.71
CA ALA A 22 -30.22 23.27 22.83
C ALA A 22 -29.15 22.33 23.45
N THR A 23 -28.97 22.46 24.75
CA THR A 23 -28.42 21.48 25.73
C THR A 23 -28.82 22.00 27.11
N PRO A 24 -28.75 21.24 28.22
CA PRO A 24 -28.41 19.82 28.40
C PRO A 24 -29.44 19.08 29.30
N LEU A 25 -29.21 17.79 29.61
CA LEU A 25 -29.53 17.22 30.93
C LEU A 25 -28.76 15.91 31.18
N LEU A 26 -28.13 15.86 32.36
CA LEU A 26 -27.36 14.74 32.90
C LEU A 26 -28.27 13.64 33.48
N SER A 27 -27.81 12.40 33.41
CA SER A 27 -27.97 11.44 34.51
C SER A 27 -26.84 10.41 34.44
N GLY A 28 -26.02 10.36 35.49
CA GLY A 28 -24.87 9.45 35.59
C GLY A 28 -25.24 8.04 36.06
N ILE A 29 -24.42 7.07 35.67
CA ILE A 29 -24.29 5.77 36.32
C ILE A 29 -22.80 5.40 36.35
N CYS A 30 -22.41 4.77 37.46
CA CYS A 30 -21.07 4.50 37.96
C CYS A 30 -20.10 3.76 37.02
N ASN A 31 -18.83 4.07 37.31
CA ASN A 31 -17.57 3.66 36.71
C ASN A 31 -17.07 2.32 37.29
N CYS A 32 -16.80 1.33 36.45
CA CYS A 32 -15.91 0.19 36.74
C CYS A 32 -15.08 -0.10 35.47
N GLY A 33 -13.76 0.07 35.58
CA GLY A 33 -12.78 0.10 34.49
C GLY A 33 -12.82 -1.06 33.49
N LEU A 34 -13.19 -0.71 32.27
CA LEU A 34 -12.55 -1.14 31.03
C LEU A 34 -12.36 0.15 30.24
N SER A 35 -11.14 0.46 29.82
CA SER A 35 -10.85 1.59 28.94
C SER A 35 -11.64 1.40 27.65
N HIS A 36 -12.81 2.02 27.55
CA HIS A 36 -13.59 2.08 26.34
C HIS A 36 -12.77 2.82 25.28
N ALA A 37 -12.17 2.07 24.35
CA ALA A 37 -11.68 2.62 23.11
C ALA A 37 -12.88 3.23 22.37
N ASN A 38 -13.01 4.56 22.42
CA ASN A 38 -14.09 5.27 21.77
C ASN A 38 -13.90 5.19 20.25
N ALA A 39 -14.78 4.45 19.57
CA ALA A 39 -14.92 4.43 18.11
C ALA A 39 -15.48 5.75 17.52
N GLN A 40 -15.57 6.82 18.32
CA GLN A 40 -16.14 8.10 17.92
C GLN A 40 -15.11 8.96 17.19
N GLY A 41 -15.39 9.30 15.93
CA GLY A 41 -14.61 10.30 15.19
C GLY A 41 -14.70 10.21 13.67
N TYR A 42 -15.15 9.09 13.10
CA TYR A 42 -15.30 8.98 11.64
C TYR A 42 -16.61 9.63 11.19
N LEU A 43 -16.53 10.83 10.61
CA LEU A 43 -17.61 11.37 9.78
C LEU A 43 -17.57 10.62 8.44
N ALA A 44 -18.29 9.49 8.35
CA ALA A 44 -18.36 8.68 7.14
C ALA A 44 -19.37 9.29 6.15
N THR A 45 -18.99 10.38 5.48
CA THR A 45 -19.59 10.69 4.18
C THR A 45 -18.84 9.88 3.12
N ALA A 46 -19.57 9.10 2.31
CA ALA A 46 -19.00 8.41 1.17
C ALA A 46 -18.35 9.46 0.26
N VAL A 47 -17.04 9.32 0.04
CA VAL A 47 -16.24 10.31 -0.68
C VAL A 47 -15.18 9.55 -1.46
N THR A 48 -15.26 9.67 -2.78
CA THR A 48 -14.17 9.39 -3.70
C THR A 48 -13.58 10.71 -4.18
N THR A 49 -12.52 10.66 -4.99
CA THR A 49 -12.02 11.88 -5.63
C THR A 49 -13.00 12.47 -6.66
N LEU A 50 -14.10 11.79 -7.00
CA LEU A 50 -15.23 12.38 -7.76
C LEU A 50 -16.03 13.39 -6.93
N ASP A 51 -15.89 13.39 -5.61
CA ASP A 51 -16.60 14.30 -4.71
C ASP A 51 -15.72 15.50 -4.31
N HIS A 52 -14.45 15.22 -4.00
CA HIS A 52 -13.40 16.22 -3.81
C HIS A 52 -12.02 15.55 -3.80
N ALA A 53 -10.99 16.28 -4.21
CA ALA A 53 -9.60 15.83 -4.07
C ALA A 53 -9.00 16.33 -2.75
N VAL A 54 -8.14 15.53 -2.11
CA VAL A 54 -7.27 16.01 -1.04
C VAL A 54 -5.94 16.49 -1.61
N VAL A 55 -5.58 17.74 -1.36
CA VAL A 55 -4.40 18.41 -1.95
C VAL A 55 -3.57 19.19 -0.92
N PRO A 56 -2.33 19.57 -1.26
CA PRO A 56 -1.56 20.52 -0.45
C PRO A 56 -2.20 21.91 -0.40
N GLY A 57 -2.63 22.32 0.79
CA GLY A 57 -3.19 23.64 1.08
C GLY A 57 -2.16 24.69 1.50
N GLU A 58 -2.64 25.62 2.34
CA GLU A 58 -1.86 26.72 2.90
C GLU A 58 -0.74 26.23 3.82
N TYR A 59 0.33 27.02 3.92
CA TYR A 59 1.41 26.76 4.88
C TYR A 59 0.88 26.69 6.31
N LEU A 60 1.33 25.70 7.09
CA LEU A 60 0.98 25.60 8.51
C LEU A 60 1.58 26.78 9.29
N THR A 61 2.87 27.06 9.04
CA THR A 61 3.61 28.17 9.62
C THR A 61 4.13 29.08 8.52
N LYS A 62 3.83 30.39 8.60
CA LYS A 62 4.29 31.38 7.62
C LYS A 62 5.82 31.36 7.48
N GLY A 63 6.31 31.21 6.25
CA GLY A 63 7.74 31.17 5.94
C GLY A 63 8.40 29.80 6.11
N LYS A 64 7.64 28.75 6.44
CA LYS A 64 8.09 27.35 6.47
C LYS A 64 7.53 26.57 5.29
N ARG A 65 8.08 25.38 5.00
CA ARG A 65 7.69 24.57 3.84
C ARG A 65 6.48 23.68 4.09
N TYR A 66 6.22 23.32 5.36
CA TYR A 66 5.12 22.44 5.74
C TYR A 66 3.75 23.04 5.40
N ARG A 67 2.91 22.25 4.73
CA ARG A 67 1.57 22.61 4.25
C ARG A 67 0.51 21.79 4.97
N LYS A 68 -0.63 22.42 5.21
CA LYS A 68 -1.84 21.73 5.67
C LYS A 68 -2.47 20.95 4.50
N LEU A 69 -3.21 19.88 4.78
CA LEU A 69 -4.15 19.33 3.81
C LEU A 69 -5.28 20.33 3.55
N ALA A 70 -5.81 20.29 2.33
CA ALA A 70 -7.00 21.02 1.92
C ALA A 70 -7.84 20.16 0.98
N ALA A 71 -9.15 20.42 0.94
CA ALA A 71 -10.02 19.89 -0.09
C ALA A 71 -9.95 20.80 -1.33
N ASP A 72 -9.94 20.18 -2.51
CA ASP A 72 -10.08 20.84 -3.80
C ASP A 72 -11.28 20.27 -4.55
N ASN A 73 -11.55 20.80 -5.74
CA ASN A 73 -12.64 20.36 -6.59
C ASN A 73 -12.54 18.86 -6.93
N PRO A 74 -13.69 18.22 -7.23
CA PRO A 74 -13.73 16.90 -7.85
C PRO A 74 -12.73 16.71 -8.99
N LEU A 75 -12.13 15.52 -9.07
CA LEU A 75 -11.38 15.08 -10.23
C LEU A 75 -12.34 14.45 -11.25
N PRO A 76 -12.36 14.92 -12.51
CA PRO A 76 -13.23 14.36 -13.54
C PRO A 76 -12.77 12.96 -13.94
N ILE A 77 -13.66 12.19 -14.54
CA ILE A 77 -13.30 10.95 -15.23
C ILE A 77 -12.66 11.31 -16.58
N VAL A 78 -11.44 10.83 -16.83
CA VAL A 78 -10.74 10.93 -18.11
C VAL A 78 -11.01 9.68 -18.94
N VAL A 79 -11.58 9.83 -20.12
CA VAL A 79 -11.78 8.71 -21.06
C VAL A 79 -10.48 8.45 -21.81
N ARG A 80 -10.00 7.20 -21.79
CA ARG A 80 -8.81 6.74 -22.49
C ARG A 80 -9.18 5.76 -23.59
N GLU A 81 -8.85 6.14 -24.82
CA GLU A 81 -9.20 5.43 -26.05
C GLU A 81 -8.01 4.70 -26.69
N ASP A 82 -6.94 4.51 -25.91
CA ASP A 82 -5.65 4.01 -26.42
C ASP A 82 -5.76 2.62 -27.06
N LEU A 83 -6.50 1.70 -26.44
CA LEU A 83 -6.70 0.34 -26.95
C LEU A 83 -7.95 0.20 -27.85
N ALA A 84 -8.93 1.09 -27.72
CA ALA A 84 -10.14 1.09 -28.54
C ALA A 84 -10.89 2.43 -28.44
N ALA A 85 -11.61 2.79 -29.52
CA ALA A 85 -12.41 4.00 -29.56
C ALA A 85 -13.69 3.89 -28.72
N ALA A 86 -14.00 4.94 -27.97
CA ALA A 86 -15.22 5.09 -27.21
C ALA A 86 -16.40 5.37 -28.15
N LYS A 87 -17.43 4.53 -28.12
CA LYS A 87 -18.61 4.69 -28.99
C LYS A 87 -19.68 5.58 -28.34
N PRO A 88 -20.50 6.28 -29.14
CA PRO A 88 -21.56 7.14 -28.61
C PRO A 88 -22.66 6.34 -27.91
N GLN A 89 -23.36 6.99 -26.97
CA GLN A 89 -24.52 6.42 -26.25
C GLN A 89 -24.21 5.17 -25.39
N ARG A 90 -22.94 4.84 -25.13
CA ARG A 90 -22.57 3.70 -24.27
C ARG A 90 -23.07 3.85 -22.83
N ASP A 91 -23.08 5.08 -22.30
CA ASP A 91 -23.55 5.38 -20.94
C ASP A 91 -25.00 4.92 -20.69
N GLY A 92 -25.85 4.98 -21.71
CA GLY A 92 -27.26 4.58 -21.61
C GLY A 92 -27.53 3.09 -21.87
N ARG A 93 -26.50 2.31 -22.24
CA ARG A 93 -26.65 0.90 -22.64
C ARG A 93 -25.75 -0.06 -21.85
N ARG A 94 -24.76 0.47 -21.14
CA ARG A 94 -23.77 -0.33 -20.44
C ARG A 94 -24.37 -1.17 -19.32
N THR A 95 -23.86 -2.38 -19.14
CA THR A 95 -24.26 -3.31 -18.07
C THR A 95 -23.05 -3.70 -17.23
N SER A 96 -23.17 -3.64 -15.90
CA SER A 96 -22.09 -3.98 -14.99
C SER A 96 -21.75 -5.48 -15.00
N ILE A 97 -20.47 -5.81 -15.14
CA ILE A 97 -19.96 -7.19 -15.05
C ILE A 97 -19.40 -7.45 -13.65
N ALA A 98 -18.46 -6.62 -13.21
CA ALA A 98 -17.77 -6.74 -11.93
C ALA A 98 -17.47 -5.36 -11.34
N ALA A 99 -17.42 -5.25 -10.02
CA ALA A 99 -16.94 -4.07 -9.30
C ALA A 99 -16.16 -4.52 -8.06
N PHE A 100 -14.94 -4.02 -7.86
CA PHE A 100 -14.11 -4.41 -6.72
C PHE A 100 -13.26 -3.24 -6.24
N VAL A 101 -12.63 -3.39 -5.07
CA VAL A 101 -11.70 -2.40 -4.52
C VAL A 101 -10.29 -2.97 -4.53
N HIS A 102 -9.33 -2.17 -4.98
CA HIS A 102 -7.92 -2.51 -4.97
C HIS A 102 -7.17 -1.68 -3.92
N LEU A 103 -6.48 -2.40 -3.04
CA LEU A 103 -5.54 -1.91 -2.04
C LEU A 103 -4.17 -2.54 -2.33
N THR A 104 -3.10 -1.89 -1.89
CA THR A 104 -1.74 -2.40 -2.08
C THR A 104 -0.77 -1.65 -1.17
N ASP A 105 0.41 -2.23 -0.95
CA ASP A 105 1.50 -1.61 -0.21
C ASP A 105 0.98 -1.04 1.13
N LEU A 106 0.36 -1.94 1.93
CA LEU A 106 -0.25 -1.59 3.22
C LEU A 106 0.82 -1.18 4.23
N HIS A 107 1.97 -1.87 4.21
CA HIS A 107 3.10 -1.73 5.11
C HIS A 107 2.67 -1.48 6.55
N ILE A 108 2.00 -2.44 7.17
CA ILE A 108 1.83 -2.38 8.62
C ILE A 108 3.22 -2.52 9.26
N ILE A 109 3.58 -1.52 10.08
CA ILE A 109 4.92 -1.32 10.65
C ILE A 109 4.79 -1.21 12.16
N ASP A 110 5.48 -2.06 12.93
CA ASP A 110 5.82 -1.76 14.31
C ASP A 110 7.03 -0.82 14.33
N ALA A 111 6.74 0.48 14.36
CA ALA A 111 7.78 1.50 14.30
C ALA A 111 8.61 1.60 15.59
N ALA A 112 8.28 0.82 16.63
CA ALA A 112 9.08 0.61 17.82
C ALA A 112 9.90 -0.71 17.76
N SER A 113 9.73 -1.52 16.72
CA SER A 113 10.52 -2.73 16.50
C SER A 113 11.99 -2.35 16.22
N PRO A 114 12.96 -3.00 16.89
CA PRO A 114 14.36 -2.89 16.52
C PRO A 114 14.63 -3.23 15.04
N SER A 115 13.86 -4.17 14.47
CA SER A 115 14.00 -4.61 13.08
C SER A 115 13.54 -3.58 12.05
N HIS A 116 12.77 -2.54 12.43
CA HIS A 116 12.42 -1.43 11.52
C HIS A 116 13.65 -0.67 11.02
N ALA A 117 14.77 -0.76 11.75
CA ALA A 117 16.06 -0.17 11.37
C ALA A 117 16.02 1.34 11.03
N ALA A 118 15.06 2.08 11.59
CA ALA A 118 14.88 3.52 11.35
C ALA A 118 16.14 4.36 11.60
N PHE A 119 17.04 3.90 12.47
CA PHE A 119 18.33 4.54 12.73
C PHE A 119 19.22 4.66 11.48
N MET A 120 19.00 3.85 10.43
CA MET A 120 19.78 3.89 9.20
C MET A 120 19.50 5.15 8.36
N ARG A 121 18.31 5.74 8.52
CA ARG A 121 17.86 6.94 7.78
C ARG A 121 18.83 8.11 7.87
N GLN A 122 19.45 8.31 9.05
CA GLN A 122 20.37 9.42 9.30
C GLN A 122 21.68 9.31 8.49
N PHE A 123 21.98 8.13 7.94
CA PHE A 123 23.19 7.87 7.14
C PHE A 123 22.92 7.83 5.62
N GLY A 124 21.66 7.96 5.20
CA GLY A 124 21.27 7.83 3.79
C GLY A 124 21.55 9.05 2.91
N GLY A 125 21.80 10.24 3.45
CA GLY A 125 21.85 11.46 2.62
C GLY A 125 20.58 11.65 1.75
N ILE A 126 20.66 12.41 0.65
CA ILE A 126 19.55 12.59 -0.31
C ILE A 126 19.53 11.47 -1.38
N ASN A 127 20.65 10.75 -1.59
CA ASN A 127 20.84 9.78 -2.68
C ASN A 127 21.43 8.43 -2.23
N GLY A 128 21.40 8.09 -0.94
CA GLY A 128 21.93 6.82 -0.46
C GLY A 128 21.01 5.69 -0.90
N VAL A 129 21.44 4.94 -1.91
CA VAL A 129 20.76 3.75 -2.43
C VAL A 129 21.63 2.54 -2.12
N ILE A 130 21.02 1.46 -1.64
CA ILE A 130 21.69 0.20 -1.30
C ILE A 130 20.92 -0.96 -1.89
N ASP A 131 21.58 -1.73 -2.76
CA ASP A 131 20.99 -2.85 -3.50
C ASP A 131 19.64 -2.51 -4.15
N GLY A 132 19.54 -1.28 -4.68
CA GLY A 132 18.33 -0.73 -5.32
C GLY A 132 17.38 0.03 -4.39
N ALA A 133 17.49 -0.10 -3.05
CA ALA A 133 16.61 0.57 -2.09
C ALA A 133 17.21 1.85 -1.48
N PRO A 134 16.50 2.99 -1.51
CA PRO A 134 16.94 4.21 -0.85
C PRO A 134 16.95 4.08 0.69
N LEU A 135 18.07 4.35 1.36
CA LEU A 135 18.13 4.48 2.83
C LEU A 135 17.26 5.63 3.37
N SER A 136 16.87 6.57 2.50
CA SER A 136 15.86 7.58 2.83
C SER A 136 14.51 6.96 3.20
N ASN A 137 14.22 5.73 2.75
CA ASN A 137 12.97 5.03 3.00
C ASN A 137 13.00 4.19 4.29
N ALA A 138 14.15 4.11 4.98
CA ALA A 138 14.26 3.40 6.26
C ALA A 138 13.42 4.05 7.38
N TRP A 139 12.94 5.28 7.19
CA TRP A 139 12.01 5.91 8.13
C TRP A 139 11.23 7.04 7.46
N ARG A 140 9.94 7.16 7.79
CA ARG A 140 9.09 8.30 7.44
C ARG A 140 8.42 8.92 8.67
N PRO A 141 8.07 10.22 8.62
CA PRO A 141 7.41 10.91 9.74
C PRO A 141 6.11 10.25 10.23
N HIS A 142 5.43 9.49 9.37
CA HIS A 142 4.14 8.86 9.63
C HIS A 142 4.18 7.34 9.84
N ASP A 143 5.35 6.68 9.86
CA ASP A 143 5.44 5.20 10.02
C ASP A 143 4.65 4.63 11.22
N THR A 144 4.46 5.40 12.31
CA THR A 144 3.69 4.97 13.49
C THR A 144 2.18 4.90 13.27
N LEU A 145 1.69 5.30 12.09
CA LEU A 145 0.27 5.56 11.84
C LEU A 145 -0.35 4.61 10.80
N THR A 146 0.39 3.61 10.32
CA THR A 146 -0.03 2.74 9.21
C THR A 146 -1.28 1.92 9.53
N LEU A 147 -1.43 1.48 10.79
CA LEU A 147 -2.65 0.78 11.23
C LEU A 147 -3.89 1.69 11.22
N GLN A 148 -3.75 2.96 11.63
CA GLN A 148 -4.84 3.93 11.58
C GLN A 148 -5.20 4.28 10.14
N VAL A 149 -4.21 4.36 9.24
CA VAL A 149 -4.43 4.54 7.78
C VAL A 149 -5.23 3.37 7.21
N LEU A 150 -4.85 2.13 7.51
CA LEU A 150 -5.56 0.95 7.02
C LEU A 150 -7.02 0.92 7.50
N ASP A 151 -7.27 1.14 8.80
CA ASP A 151 -8.65 1.19 9.33
C ASP A 151 -9.45 2.36 8.72
N ALA A 152 -8.83 3.53 8.54
CA ALA A 152 -9.50 4.66 7.89
C ALA A 152 -9.87 4.33 6.43
N MET A 153 -8.99 3.65 5.70
CA MET A 153 -9.28 3.22 4.32
C MET A 153 -10.41 2.19 4.30
N VAL A 154 -10.37 1.17 5.17
CA VAL A 154 -11.43 0.16 5.30
C VAL A 154 -12.78 0.83 5.57
N ARG A 155 -12.82 1.79 6.50
CA ARG A 155 -14.04 2.56 6.80
C ARG A 155 -14.52 3.37 5.61
N ARG A 156 -13.61 3.97 4.85
CA ARG A 156 -13.96 4.70 3.63
C ARG A 156 -14.54 3.76 2.57
N VAL A 157 -13.91 2.63 2.32
CA VAL A 157 -14.38 1.60 1.39
C VAL A 157 -15.78 1.11 1.76
N ASN A 158 -16.00 0.82 3.03
CA ASN A 158 -17.32 0.43 3.56
C ASN A 158 -18.39 1.52 3.39
N ALA A 159 -18.00 2.80 3.41
CA ALA A 159 -18.91 3.92 3.18
C ALA A 159 -19.27 4.09 1.69
N VAL A 160 -18.33 3.81 0.77
CA VAL A 160 -18.57 3.88 -0.68
C VAL A 160 -19.58 2.80 -1.12
N GLN A 161 -19.49 1.58 -0.57
CA GLN A 161 -20.40 0.42 -0.76
C GLN A 161 -20.52 -0.15 -2.17
N LYS A 162 -20.46 0.68 -3.21
CA LYS A 162 -20.78 0.34 -4.59
C LYS A 162 -19.83 1.09 -5.53
N GLY A 163 -19.62 0.52 -6.71
CA GLY A 163 -18.94 1.21 -7.78
C GLY A 163 -19.62 2.55 -8.10
N PRO A 164 -18.90 3.69 -8.04
CA PRO A 164 -19.49 5.02 -8.20
C PRO A 164 -20.08 5.27 -9.60
N VAL A 165 -19.67 4.51 -10.61
CA VAL A 165 -20.08 4.70 -12.00
C VAL A 165 -21.18 3.74 -12.45
N SER A 166 -21.07 2.47 -12.09
CA SER A 166 -22.03 1.41 -12.46
C SER A 166 -23.13 1.22 -11.42
N GLY A 167 -22.91 1.64 -10.17
CA GLY A 167 -23.81 1.41 -9.04
C GLY A 167 -23.84 -0.05 -8.55
N ARG A 168 -23.01 -0.93 -9.11
CA ARG A 168 -22.89 -2.34 -8.69
C ARG A 168 -22.28 -2.41 -7.28
N PRO A 169 -22.87 -3.15 -6.33
CA PRO A 169 -22.20 -3.47 -5.06
C PRO A 169 -20.82 -4.10 -5.33
N PHE A 170 -19.83 -3.79 -4.49
CA PHE A 170 -18.52 -4.42 -4.65
C PHE A 170 -18.61 -5.94 -4.44
N ASP A 171 -18.07 -6.69 -5.40
CA ASP A 171 -17.96 -8.15 -5.36
C ASP A 171 -16.92 -8.60 -4.31
N PHE A 172 -15.81 -7.87 -4.20
CA PHE A 172 -14.74 -8.11 -3.23
C PHE A 172 -13.79 -6.90 -3.10
N ALA A 173 -12.86 -6.98 -2.17
CA ALA A 173 -11.65 -6.15 -2.11
C ALA A 173 -10.39 -7.02 -2.24
N ILE A 174 -9.29 -6.47 -2.72
CA ILE A 174 -8.03 -7.22 -2.87
C ILE A 174 -6.83 -6.35 -2.52
N SER A 175 -5.94 -6.87 -1.65
CA SER A 175 -4.60 -6.34 -1.40
C SER A 175 -3.61 -7.03 -2.35
N THR A 176 -2.78 -6.31 -3.12
CA THR A 176 -1.82 -6.97 -4.04
C THR A 176 -0.45 -7.31 -3.43
N GLY A 177 -0.18 -6.97 -2.18
CA GLY A 177 1.05 -7.35 -1.49
C GLY A 177 1.60 -6.24 -0.61
N ASP A 178 2.78 -6.48 -0.03
CA ASP A 178 3.46 -5.62 0.93
C ASP A 178 2.53 -5.28 2.10
N ASN A 179 2.06 -6.35 2.74
CA ASN A 179 1.07 -6.28 3.80
C ASN A 179 1.74 -5.88 5.12
N ALA A 180 2.79 -6.62 5.51
CA ALA A 180 3.68 -6.27 6.61
C ALA A 180 4.98 -5.66 6.04
N ASP A 181 5.68 -4.86 6.85
CA ASP A 181 6.89 -4.17 6.37
C ASP A 181 8.20 -4.85 6.79
N THR A 182 8.27 -5.35 8.04
CA THR A 182 9.46 -6.00 8.59
C THR A 182 9.31 -7.52 8.68
N ARG A 183 8.27 -8.05 8.03
CA ARG A 183 7.84 -9.46 8.09
C ARG A 183 7.51 -9.94 9.49
N ALA A 184 7.31 -9.04 10.45
CA ALA A 184 7.06 -9.47 11.81
C ALA A 184 5.70 -10.17 11.92
N THR A 185 5.64 -11.31 12.61
CA THR A 185 4.38 -12.10 12.73
C THR A 185 3.22 -11.27 13.28
N HIS A 186 3.47 -10.38 14.25
CA HIS A 186 2.42 -9.51 14.78
C HIS A 186 1.96 -8.40 13.82
N GLU A 187 2.82 -7.92 12.91
CA GLU A 187 2.41 -6.97 11.86
C GLU A 187 1.40 -7.65 10.94
N LEU A 188 1.69 -8.88 10.51
CA LEU A 188 0.78 -9.66 9.68
C LEU A 188 -0.54 -9.98 10.41
N GLN A 189 -0.48 -10.34 11.69
CA GLN A 189 -1.68 -10.51 12.51
C GLN A 189 -2.51 -9.21 12.57
N ALA A 190 -1.85 -8.06 12.66
CA ALA A 190 -2.53 -6.77 12.66
C ALA A 190 -3.18 -6.44 11.32
N VAL A 191 -2.55 -6.77 10.19
CA VAL A 191 -3.17 -6.66 8.85
C VAL A 191 -4.46 -7.47 8.81
N VAL A 192 -4.38 -8.76 9.11
CA VAL A 192 -5.53 -9.68 8.98
C VAL A 192 -6.66 -9.28 9.94
N THR A 193 -6.31 -8.86 11.16
CA THR A 193 -7.30 -8.35 12.14
C THR A 193 -7.91 -7.02 11.68
N ALA A 194 -7.15 -6.14 11.02
CA ALA A 194 -7.67 -4.88 10.50
C ALA A 194 -8.66 -5.09 9.35
N LEU A 195 -8.36 -6.01 8.44
CA LEU A 195 -9.20 -6.34 7.30
C LEU A 195 -10.44 -7.17 7.68
N ASN A 196 -10.33 -8.06 8.68
CA ASN A 196 -11.48 -8.82 9.20
C ASN A 196 -12.31 -8.05 10.24
N GLY A 197 -11.76 -7.00 10.84
CA GLY A 197 -12.35 -6.27 11.95
C GLY A 197 -12.01 -6.91 13.29
N GLY A 198 -11.82 -6.07 14.31
CA GLY A 198 -11.39 -6.52 15.63
C GLY A 198 -10.65 -5.46 16.41
N LEU A 199 -9.87 -5.90 17.40
CA LEU A 199 -8.98 -5.05 18.18
C LEU A 199 -7.55 -5.47 17.88
N THR A 200 -6.72 -4.55 17.41
CA THR A 200 -5.30 -4.82 17.17
C THR A 200 -4.45 -3.60 17.51
N SER A 201 -3.13 -3.78 17.58
CA SER A 201 -2.17 -2.74 17.94
C SER A 201 -1.05 -2.69 16.93
N MET A 202 -0.47 -1.49 16.76
CA MET A 202 0.72 -1.31 15.94
C MET A 202 1.95 -1.96 16.59
N SER A 203 2.10 -1.87 17.91
CA SER A 203 3.23 -2.46 18.62
C SER A 203 2.97 -3.92 19.01
N ALA A 204 4.01 -4.76 18.93
CA ALA A 204 4.01 -6.10 19.49
C ALA A 204 3.89 -6.14 21.03
N THR A 205 4.00 -4.99 21.70
CA THR A 205 4.04 -4.88 23.16
C THR A 205 3.04 -3.87 23.68
N ASP A 206 2.65 -4.02 24.95
CA ASP A 206 1.88 -3.03 25.72
C ASP A 206 2.76 -1.94 26.37
N ALA A 207 4.05 -1.89 26.02
CA ALA A 207 4.98 -0.90 26.55
C ALA A 207 4.80 0.45 25.86
N PRO A 208 5.11 1.57 26.53
CA PRO A 208 5.23 2.86 25.89
C PRO A 208 6.23 2.83 24.73
N TYR A 209 5.98 3.64 23.71
CA TYR A 209 6.84 3.79 22.54
C TYR A 209 8.26 4.17 22.97
N VAL A 210 9.23 3.39 22.49
CA VAL A 210 10.66 3.69 22.59
C VAL A 210 11.23 3.57 21.19
N GLY A 211 11.83 4.65 20.69
CA GLY A 211 12.36 4.67 19.33
C GLY A 211 12.94 6.02 18.93
N ILE A 212 13.35 6.16 17.68
CA ILE A 212 14.07 7.36 17.20
C ILE A 212 13.24 8.66 17.25
N ARG A 213 11.90 8.57 17.33
CA ARG A 213 10.99 9.72 17.42
C ARG A 213 10.72 10.21 18.85
N ASP A 214 11.06 9.44 19.88
CA ASP A 214 10.85 9.91 21.25
C ASP A 214 11.88 10.98 21.63
N ASN A 215 11.65 11.73 22.71
CA ASN A 215 12.53 12.83 23.11
C ASN A 215 13.81 12.38 23.85
N ALA A 216 14.15 11.09 23.87
CA ALA A 216 15.40 10.64 24.45
C ALA A 216 16.57 10.92 23.50
N VAL A 217 17.17 12.10 23.68
CA VAL A 217 18.29 12.57 22.87
C VAL A 217 19.52 11.67 23.06
N VAL A 218 19.90 10.97 22.00
CA VAL A 218 21.16 10.18 21.94
C VAL A 218 22.34 11.08 21.56
N SER A 219 22.15 11.88 20.51
CA SER A 219 23.06 12.91 20.04
C SER A 219 22.24 14.03 19.41
N LYS A 220 22.85 15.22 19.22
CA LYS A 220 22.16 16.32 18.52
C LYS A 220 21.92 15.94 17.06
N GLU A 221 22.88 15.27 16.43
CA GLU A 221 22.83 14.83 15.04
C GLU A 221 21.68 13.84 14.81
N THR A 222 21.54 12.85 15.70
CA THR A 222 20.41 11.90 15.66
C THR A 222 19.09 12.61 15.93
N TYR A 223 19.01 13.49 16.95
CA TYR A 223 17.79 14.24 17.24
C TYR A 223 17.33 15.13 16.07
N ASP A 224 18.27 15.80 15.41
CA ASP A 224 17.97 16.63 14.24
C ASP A 224 17.69 15.81 12.97
N ALA A 225 17.98 14.49 12.96
CA ALA A 225 17.69 13.62 11.81
C ALA A 225 16.22 13.21 11.72
N TYR A 226 15.46 13.27 12.82
CA TYR A 226 14.08 12.79 12.89
C TYR A 226 13.12 13.88 13.34
N TRP A 227 11.84 13.74 12.97
CA TRP A 227 10.78 14.58 13.52
C TRP A 227 10.32 14.00 14.86
N HIS A 228 10.45 14.80 15.93
CA HIS A 228 9.94 14.43 17.25
C HIS A 228 8.55 15.05 17.42
N PRO A 229 7.45 14.27 17.55
CA PRO A 229 6.11 14.85 17.52
C PRO A 229 5.76 15.63 18.78
N GLU A 230 6.29 15.25 19.94
CA GLU A 230 5.99 15.87 21.24
C GLU A 230 6.72 17.21 21.45
N PRO A 231 6.27 18.05 22.41
CA PRO A 231 7.00 19.25 22.83
C PRO A 231 8.44 18.91 23.26
N SER A 232 9.42 19.72 22.85
CA SER A 232 10.81 19.49 23.25
C SER A 232 11.00 19.64 24.76
N PRO A 233 11.80 18.76 25.41
CA PRO A 233 11.94 18.74 26.85
C PRO A 233 12.79 19.91 27.38
N GLY A 234 12.25 20.66 28.33
CA GLY A 234 12.99 21.70 29.06
C GLY A 234 13.54 22.81 28.16
N ALA A 235 14.85 23.03 28.22
CA ALA A 235 15.53 24.05 27.41
C ALA A 235 16.10 23.51 26.08
N LEU A 236 15.80 22.26 25.71
CA LEU A 236 16.23 21.70 24.43
C LEU A 236 15.55 22.46 23.29
N ALA A 237 16.31 22.81 22.26
CA ALA A 237 15.74 23.38 21.04
C ALA A 237 14.91 22.32 20.31
N ASP A 238 13.80 22.75 19.71
CA ASP A 238 13.01 21.98 18.72
C ASP A 238 13.91 21.28 17.70
N ASP A 239 13.60 20.07 17.23
CA ASP A 239 14.38 19.39 16.18
C ASP A 239 14.44 20.16 14.84
N LEU A 240 15.31 19.72 13.92
CA LEU A 240 15.46 20.32 12.60
C LEU A 240 14.17 20.29 11.77
N TRP A 241 13.30 19.28 11.93
CA TRP A 241 12.04 19.16 11.20
C TRP A 241 11.08 20.29 11.56
N LYS A 242 10.95 20.61 12.85
CA LYS A 242 10.20 21.78 13.33
C LYS A 242 10.87 23.09 12.94
N ARG A 243 12.16 23.25 13.25
CA ARG A 243 12.89 24.53 13.05
C ARG A 243 13.05 24.91 11.58
N ALA A 244 13.37 23.96 10.69
CA ALA A 244 13.66 24.24 9.29
C ALA A 244 12.42 24.06 8.38
N TYR A 245 11.68 22.97 8.56
CA TYR A 245 10.57 22.61 7.65
C TYR A 245 9.20 23.06 8.16
N GLY A 246 9.04 23.26 9.47
CA GLY A 246 7.80 23.72 10.09
C GLY A 246 6.84 22.59 10.46
N TYR A 247 7.36 21.39 10.69
CA TYR A 247 6.56 20.26 11.19
C TYR A 247 5.87 20.61 12.51
N PRO A 248 4.66 20.07 12.76
CA PRO A 248 3.87 20.41 13.94
C PRO A 248 4.44 19.79 15.23
N VAL A 249 4.09 20.42 16.34
CA VAL A 249 4.11 19.80 17.68
C VAL A 249 2.73 19.21 17.92
N ILE A 250 2.66 17.93 18.27
CA ILE A 250 1.44 17.18 18.58
C ILE A 250 1.60 16.58 19.98
N GLU A 251 1.08 17.28 20.98
CA GLU A 251 1.14 16.84 22.37
C GLU A 251 0.30 15.57 22.59
N GLY A 252 0.88 14.58 23.26
CA GLY A 252 0.27 13.28 23.53
C GLY A 252 0.22 12.34 22.32
N PHE A 253 0.94 12.65 21.24
CA PHE A 253 1.06 11.80 20.05
C PHE A 253 1.58 10.41 20.40
N LEU A 254 2.69 10.31 21.14
CA LEU A 254 3.33 9.03 21.44
C LEU A 254 2.45 8.15 22.33
N GLU A 255 1.67 8.76 23.24
CA GLU A 255 0.67 8.01 24.01
C GLU A 255 -0.48 7.54 23.11
N ALA A 256 -0.97 8.39 22.21
CA ALA A 256 -2.11 8.09 21.36
C ALA A 256 -1.83 6.95 20.37
N ILE A 257 -0.64 6.89 19.77
CA ILE A 257 -0.27 5.83 18.81
C ILE A 257 -0.09 4.45 19.45
N ASN A 258 0.16 4.38 20.76
CA ASN A 258 0.30 3.10 21.47
C ASN A 258 -1.05 2.49 21.88
N ARG A 259 -2.15 3.21 21.69
CA ARG A 259 -3.47 2.70 22.02
C ARG A 259 -3.90 1.66 20.98
N PRO A 260 -4.49 0.52 21.41
CA PRO A 260 -5.12 -0.42 20.48
C PRO A 260 -6.15 0.28 19.60
N VAL A 261 -6.20 -0.15 18.33
CA VAL A 261 -7.12 0.33 17.31
C VAL A 261 -8.30 -0.64 17.21
N VAL A 262 -9.51 -0.11 17.37
CA VAL A 262 -10.74 -0.86 17.05
C VAL A 262 -10.97 -0.71 15.55
N THR A 263 -10.81 -1.80 14.81
CA THR A 263 -10.89 -1.84 13.36
C THR A 263 -12.30 -2.23 12.90
N GLN A 264 -12.80 -1.61 11.82
CA GLN A 264 -14.14 -1.94 11.32
C GLN A 264 -14.19 -3.29 10.60
N GLY A 265 -13.12 -3.67 9.90
CA GLY A 265 -13.14 -4.78 8.94
C GLY A 265 -13.89 -4.42 7.66
N LEU A 266 -13.52 -5.04 6.55
CA LEU A 266 -14.21 -4.89 5.27
C LEU A 266 -15.57 -5.57 5.31
N ASN A 267 -16.61 -4.90 4.81
CA ASN A 267 -17.98 -5.43 4.73
C ASN A 267 -18.24 -6.28 3.48
N MET A 268 -17.18 -6.85 2.90
CA MET A 268 -17.19 -7.64 1.67
C MET A 268 -16.10 -8.71 1.73
N PRO A 269 -16.17 -9.75 0.88
CA PRO A 269 -15.08 -10.69 0.77
C PRO A 269 -13.77 -9.99 0.41
N TRP A 270 -12.64 -10.46 0.92
CA TRP A 270 -11.34 -9.92 0.55
C TRP A 270 -10.29 -10.97 0.27
N TYR A 271 -9.38 -10.61 -0.65
CA TYR A 271 -8.29 -11.42 -1.17
C TYR A 271 -6.95 -10.75 -0.89
N THR A 272 -5.87 -11.52 -0.84
CA THR A 272 -4.52 -10.97 -0.66
C THR A 272 -3.50 -11.53 -1.63
N GLY A 273 -2.53 -10.70 -2.01
CA GLY A 273 -1.30 -11.06 -2.68
C GLY A 273 -0.14 -11.10 -1.69
N PHE A 274 1.03 -11.40 -2.24
CA PHE A 274 2.28 -11.55 -1.51
C PHE A 274 3.34 -10.69 -2.20
N GLY A 275 3.85 -9.69 -1.47
CA GLY A 275 4.81 -8.71 -1.99
C GLY A 275 6.24 -8.96 -1.54
N ASN A 276 7.18 -8.16 -2.06
CA ASN A 276 8.60 -8.35 -1.73
C ASN A 276 8.88 -8.04 -0.25
N HIS A 277 8.14 -7.16 0.41
CA HIS A 277 8.24 -6.96 1.87
C HIS A 277 7.61 -8.10 2.69
N ASP A 278 6.74 -8.93 2.09
CA ASP A 278 6.25 -10.14 2.75
C ASP A 278 7.28 -11.30 2.67
N GLU A 279 8.15 -11.30 1.64
CA GLU A 279 9.16 -12.35 1.38
C GLU A 279 10.58 -12.02 1.87
N LEU A 280 11.00 -10.77 1.74
CA LEU A 280 12.39 -10.33 1.88
C LEU A 280 12.55 -9.35 3.04
N ASP A 281 13.68 -9.41 3.75
CA ASP A 281 13.98 -8.42 4.78
C ASP A 281 14.21 -7.06 4.12
N PHE A 282 13.47 -6.04 4.60
CA PHE A 282 13.43 -4.70 4.02
C PHE A 282 12.98 -4.66 2.55
N GLY A 283 12.28 -5.70 2.08
CA GLY A 283 11.86 -5.83 0.69
C GLY A 283 13.00 -6.11 -0.28
N VAL A 284 14.22 -6.43 0.19
CA VAL A 284 15.42 -6.54 -0.68
C VAL A 284 16.27 -7.76 -0.37
N PHE A 285 16.57 -7.99 0.90
CA PHE A 285 17.59 -8.95 1.27
C PHE A 285 16.99 -10.34 1.49
N SER A 286 17.53 -11.31 0.75
CA SER A 286 17.17 -12.72 0.89
C SER A 286 18.15 -13.45 1.79
N SER A 287 17.64 -14.15 2.82
CA SER A 287 18.38 -15.13 3.64
C SER A 287 19.73 -14.65 4.21
N GLY A 288 20.49 -15.56 4.84
CA GLY A 288 21.83 -15.29 5.35
C GLY A 288 21.87 -14.35 6.56
N ASN A 289 22.98 -13.64 6.72
CA ASN A 289 23.27 -12.83 7.91
C ASN A 289 22.32 -11.64 8.09
N VAL A 290 21.82 -11.02 7.01
CA VAL A 290 20.86 -9.91 7.13
C VAL A 290 19.56 -10.42 7.74
N ASN A 291 19.08 -11.58 7.30
CA ASN A 291 17.91 -12.24 7.88
C ASN A 291 18.14 -12.63 9.35
N ALA A 292 19.28 -13.28 9.64
CA ALA A 292 19.64 -13.65 11.01
C ALA A 292 19.78 -12.43 11.93
N PHE A 293 20.35 -11.34 11.44
CA PHE A 293 20.47 -10.08 12.16
C PHE A 293 19.10 -9.47 12.45
N THR A 294 18.26 -9.31 11.42
CA THR A 294 16.92 -8.72 11.53
C THR A 294 16.02 -9.52 12.47
N ALA A 295 16.06 -10.85 12.36
CA ALA A 295 15.33 -11.74 13.26
C ALA A 295 15.81 -11.62 14.73
N ALA A 296 17.13 -11.61 14.95
CA ALA A 296 17.71 -11.54 16.28
C ALA A 296 17.44 -10.19 16.98
N ILE A 297 17.58 -9.07 16.27
CA ILE A 297 17.28 -7.76 16.86
C ILE A 297 15.79 -7.57 17.05
N GLY A 298 14.95 -8.04 16.13
CA GLY A 298 13.50 -7.84 16.16
C GLY A 298 12.89 -8.37 17.46
N VAL A 299 13.23 -9.59 17.86
CA VAL A 299 12.69 -10.19 19.10
C VAL A 299 13.36 -9.69 20.38
N GLY A 300 14.53 -9.05 20.27
CA GLY A 300 15.38 -8.66 21.38
C GLY A 300 14.90 -7.41 22.14
N ASP A 301 15.64 -7.08 23.20
CA ASP A 301 15.41 -5.92 24.07
C ASP A 301 16.33 -4.73 23.77
N ARG A 302 17.07 -4.77 22.66
CA ARG A 302 18.00 -3.72 22.23
C ARG A 302 17.57 -3.15 20.89
N ALA A 303 17.11 -1.90 20.91
CA ALA A 303 16.81 -1.13 19.69
C ALA A 303 18.03 -0.29 19.28
N PRO A 304 18.68 -0.58 18.14
CA PRO A 304 19.77 0.24 17.63
C PRO A 304 19.32 1.67 17.32
N VAL A 305 20.16 2.66 17.67
CA VAL A 305 19.87 4.10 17.47
C VAL A 305 20.93 4.82 16.64
N SER A 306 22.07 4.18 16.39
CA SER A 306 23.17 4.69 15.58
C SER A 306 24.07 3.54 15.15
N LEU A 307 24.94 3.78 14.18
CA LEU A 307 26.08 2.93 13.87
C LEU A 307 27.22 3.10 14.90
N PRO A 308 28.13 2.12 15.04
CA PRO A 308 29.37 2.27 15.79
C PRO A 308 30.17 3.49 15.30
N LYS A 309 30.90 4.13 16.22
CA LYS A 309 31.69 5.33 15.89
C LYS A 309 32.71 5.03 14.79
N GLY A 310 32.61 5.76 13.69
CA GLY A 310 33.53 5.65 12.53
C GLY A 310 33.12 4.61 11.49
N MET A 311 32.04 3.85 11.71
CA MET A 311 31.49 2.92 10.73
C MET A 311 30.54 3.65 9.77
N SER A 312 30.71 3.45 8.46
CA SER A 312 29.76 3.95 7.46
C SER A 312 28.59 2.98 7.28
N ALA A 313 27.46 3.46 6.75
CA ALA A 313 26.31 2.60 6.43
C ALA A 313 26.65 1.54 5.37
N SER A 314 27.50 1.88 4.40
CA SER A 314 27.98 0.95 3.39
C SER A 314 28.84 -0.16 4.00
N ASP A 315 29.71 0.18 4.95
CA ASP A 315 30.56 -0.80 5.63
C ASP A 315 29.71 -1.73 6.50
N PHE A 316 28.76 -1.18 7.27
CA PHE A 316 27.84 -1.96 8.09
C PHE A 316 27.06 -2.98 7.26
N ILE A 317 26.48 -2.56 6.14
CA ILE A 317 25.72 -3.47 5.28
C ILE A 317 26.65 -4.45 4.56
N GLY A 318 27.82 -4.00 4.10
CA GLY A 318 28.83 -4.89 3.52
C GLY A 318 29.27 -6.00 4.47
N GLU A 319 29.50 -5.66 5.75
CA GLU A 319 29.84 -6.62 6.80
C GLU A 319 28.69 -7.60 7.08
N LEU A 320 27.45 -7.12 7.17
CA LEU A 320 26.31 -8.02 7.32
C LEU A 320 26.21 -8.97 6.13
N VAL A 321 26.23 -8.47 4.89
CA VAL A 321 26.03 -9.29 3.69
C VAL A 321 27.18 -10.29 3.48
N GLN A 322 28.43 -9.90 3.72
CA GLN A 322 29.61 -10.71 3.38
C GLN A 322 30.25 -11.43 4.57
N GLY A 323 29.80 -11.15 5.79
CA GLY A 323 30.44 -11.67 7.01
C GLY A 323 30.27 -13.17 7.22
N ASP A 324 31.09 -13.72 8.14
CA ASP A 324 30.94 -15.10 8.60
C ASP A 324 29.74 -15.26 9.56
N GLY A 325 29.38 -16.49 9.92
CA GLY A 325 28.22 -16.74 10.79
C GLY A 325 28.31 -16.15 12.20
N GLN A 326 29.47 -15.67 12.65
CA GLN A 326 29.63 -14.98 13.94
C GLN A 326 29.49 -13.46 13.81
N ILE A 327 29.42 -12.92 12.60
CA ILE A 327 29.33 -11.48 12.37
C ILE A 327 28.09 -10.88 13.03
N VAL A 328 26.96 -11.59 12.98
CA VAL A 328 25.67 -11.13 13.47
C VAL A 328 25.75 -10.77 14.96
N GLU A 329 26.22 -11.69 15.80
CA GLU A 329 26.34 -11.47 17.25
C GLU A 329 27.28 -10.30 17.58
N ARG A 330 28.42 -10.22 16.89
CA ARG A 330 29.39 -9.14 17.07
C ARG A 330 28.80 -7.78 16.70
N MET A 331 28.10 -7.71 15.58
CA MET A 331 27.47 -6.48 15.09
C MET A 331 26.37 -6.01 16.05
N ILE A 332 25.48 -6.90 16.48
CA ILE A 332 24.43 -6.58 17.47
C ILE A 332 25.05 -6.03 18.76
N ALA A 333 26.10 -6.68 19.28
CA ALA A 333 26.78 -6.25 20.51
C ALA A 333 27.41 -4.85 20.37
N SER A 334 27.95 -4.54 19.19
CA SER A 334 28.64 -3.28 18.89
C SER A 334 27.71 -2.07 18.73
N LEU A 335 26.43 -2.29 18.40
CA LEU A 335 25.50 -1.21 18.05
C LEU A 335 25.11 -0.39 19.29
N PRO A 336 25.31 0.94 19.26
CA PRO A 336 24.66 1.83 20.22
C PRO A 336 23.16 1.60 20.21
N SER A 337 22.61 1.23 21.37
CA SER A 337 21.24 0.76 21.48
C SER A 337 20.54 1.36 22.71
N ARG A 338 19.22 1.40 22.65
CA ARG A 338 18.35 1.66 23.80
C ARG A 338 17.63 0.38 24.21
N ILE A 339 17.26 0.31 25.48
CA ILE A 339 16.50 -0.82 26.00
C ILE A 339 15.02 -0.67 25.63
N VAL A 340 14.45 -1.72 25.07
CA VAL A 340 13.04 -1.85 24.71
C VAL A 340 12.47 -3.14 25.27
N LYS A 341 11.15 -3.26 25.33
CA LYS A 341 10.53 -4.54 25.70
C LYS A 341 10.71 -5.54 24.56
N ALA A 342 11.32 -6.68 24.87
CA ALA A 342 11.44 -7.82 23.96
C ALA A 342 10.07 -8.39 23.61
N ALA A 343 9.93 -8.89 22.37
CA ALA A 343 8.68 -9.42 21.86
C ALA A 343 8.94 -10.60 20.90
N PRO A 344 8.66 -11.85 21.30
CA PRO A 344 8.86 -13.02 20.43
C PRO A 344 8.06 -12.96 19.11
N THR A 345 6.95 -12.23 19.09
CA THR A 345 6.09 -12.04 17.92
C THR A 345 6.63 -11.03 16.90
N ARG A 346 7.78 -10.40 17.17
CA ARG A 346 8.57 -9.62 16.20
C ARG A 346 9.46 -10.47 15.30
N ARG A 347 9.46 -11.79 15.48
CA ARG A 347 10.17 -12.69 14.57
C ARG A 347 9.61 -12.54 13.14
N PRO A 348 10.44 -12.71 12.10
CA PRO A 348 9.95 -12.78 10.74
C PRO A 348 9.08 -14.03 10.54
N PHE A 349 7.99 -13.91 9.78
CA PHE A 349 7.20 -15.05 9.31
C PHE A 349 7.79 -15.66 8.03
N THR A 350 7.49 -16.93 7.78
CA THR A 350 7.75 -17.60 6.48
C THR A 350 6.56 -17.48 5.54
N LYS A 351 6.75 -17.77 4.25
CA LYS A 351 5.65 -17.86 3.27
C LYS A 351 4.56 -18.84 3.69
N SER A 352 4.94 -20.02 4.20
CA SER A 352 3.99 -21.00 4.71
C SER A 352 3.21 -20.48 5.92
N GLU A 353 3.85 -19.76 6.84
CA GLU A 353 3.18 -19.11 7.97
C GLU A 353 2.25 -17.97 7.52
N PHE A 354 2.62 -17.23 6.48
CA PHE A 354 1.75 -16.23 5.86
C PHE A 354 0.47 -16.88 5.33
N ILE A 355 0.61 -17.95 4.53
CA ILE A 355 -0.53 -18.70 3.97
C ILE A 355 -1.38 -19.31 5.09
N GLN A 356 -0.74 -19.95 6.06
CA GLN A 356 -1.41 -20.59 7.19
C GLN A 356 -2.22 -19.58 8.00
N LEU A 357 -1.68 -18.40 8.30
CA LEU A 357 -2.40 -17.39 9.06
C LEU A 357 -3.68 -16.92 8.32
N HIS A 358 -3.64 -16.80 7.00
CA HIS A 358 -4.82 -16.46 6.21
C HIS A 358 -5.87 -17.59 6.20
N LEU A 359 -5.45 -18.86 6.20
CA LEU A 359 -6.34 -20.01 6.32
C LEU A 359 -7.01 -20.04 7.70
N GLU A 360 -6.26 -19.80 8.77
CA GLU A 360 -6.75 -19.84 10.14
C GLU A 360 -7.63 -18.63 10.50
N SER A 361 -7.43 -17.50 9.83
CA SER A 361 -8.14 -16.25 10.11
C SER A 361 -9.47 -16.18 9.38
N ILE A 362 -10.49 -16.81 9.95
CA ILE A 362 -11.85 -16.81 9.39
C ILE A 362 -12.50 -15.44 9.57
N GLY A 363 -12.52 -14.65 8.49
CA GLY A 363 -13.21 -13.37 8.43
C GLY A 363 -14.74 -13.48 8.30
N PRO A 364 -15.49 -12.42 8.67
CA PRO A 364 -16.96 -12.42 8.64
C PRO A 364 -17.56 -12.50 7.21
N HIS A 365 -16.79 -12.16 6.17
CA HIS A 365 -17.26 -12.09 4.79
C HIS A 365 -16.55 -13.07 3.84
N GLY A 366 -15.52 -13.78 4.29
CA GLY A 366 -14.76 -14.74 3.48
C GLY A 366 -13.95 -14.11 2.34
N PRO A 367 -13.58 -14.90 1.32
CA PRO A 367 -13.61 -16.36 1.36
C PRO A 367 -12.66 -16.91 2.45
N HIS A 368 -12.88 -18.15 2.86
CA HIS A 368 -11.91 -18.86 3.71
C HIS A 368 -10.52 -18.84 3.04
N GLY A 369 -9.47 -18.54 3.81
CA GLY A 369 -8.11 -18.42 3.29
C GLY A 369 -7.80 -17.13 2.54
N HIS A 370 -8.77 -16.25 2.33
CA HIS A 370 -8.58 -14.95 1.64
C HIS A 370 -7.84 -15.09 0.29
N GLY A 371 -8.14 -16.17 -0.43
CA GLY A 371 -7.51 -16.54 -1.70
C GLY A 371 -6.69 -17.83 -1.63
N PHE A 372 -6.08 -18.12 -0.48
CA PHE A 372 -5.28 -19.32 -0.29
C PHE A 372 -6.12 -20.55 0.08
N SER A 373 -5.53 -21.71 -0.17
CA SER A 373 -6.06 -23.03 0.11
C SER A 373 -5.00 -23.91 0.78
N GLU A 374 -5.42 -25.06 1.30
CA GLU A 374 -4.50 -26.09 1.79
C GLU A 374 -3.49 -26.54 0.71
N ASP A 375 -3.88 -26.53 -0.56
CA ASP A 375 -2.96 -26.83 -1.66
C ASP A 375 -1.87 -25.76 -1.79
N ASN A 376 -2.18 -24.50 -1.53
CA ASN A 376 -1.18 -23.43 -1.50
C ASN A 376 -0.18 -23.65 -0.37
N LEU A 377 -0.66 -24.05 0.82
CA LEU A 377 0.18 -24.35 1.97
C LEU A 377 1.09 -25.57 1.71
N ASN A 378 0.54 -26.64 1.16
CA ASN A 378 1.27 -27.89 0.85
C ASN A 378 2.35 -27.71 -0.22
N ASN A 379 2.15 -26.78 -1.16
CA ASN A 379 3.09 -26.49 -2.24
C ASN A 379 3.94 -25.24 -1.98
N GLU A 380 3.75 -24.59 -0.82
CA GLU A 380 4.42 -23.34 -0.43
C GLU A 380 4.36 -22.24 -1.51
N ASN A 381 3.19 -22.07 -2.14
CA ASN A 381 3.01 -21.09 -3.21
C ASN A 381 1.95 -20.03 -2.87
N ALA A 382 2.27 -18.76 -3.16
CA ALA A 382 1.41 -17.63 -2.80
C ALA A 382 0.61 -17.08 -4.01
N TYR A 383 0.20 -17.95 -4.93
CA TYR A 383 -0.60 -17.60 -6.11
C TYR A 383 -1.83 -18.50 -6.25
N TYR A 384 -2.91 -17.94 -6.79
CA TYR A 384 -4.18 -18.65 -6.89
C TYR A 384 -5.11 -18.04 -7.95
N ARG A 385 -6.11 -18.83 -8.34
CA ARG A 385 -7.21 -18.42 -9.21
C ARG A 385 -8.50 -18.35 -8.41
N PHE A 386 -9.31 -17.34 -8.66
CA PHE A 386 -10.62 -17.18 -8.03
C PHE A 386 -11.67 -16.67 -9.03
N LYS A 387 -12.95 -16.88 -8.69
CA LYS A 387 -14.07 -16.34 -9.47
C LYS A 387 -14.32 -14.90 -9.02
N MET A 388 -14.05 -13.93 -9.90
CA MET A 388 -14.31 -12.51 -9.62
C MET A 388 -15.78 -12.16 -9.74
N ALA A 389 -16.43 -12.65 -10.79
CA ALA A 389 -17.84 -12.44 -11.08
C ALA A 389 -18.37 -13.57 -11.97
N GLU A 390 -19.63 -13.48 -12.42
CA GLU A 390 -20.13 -14.41 -13.43
C GLU A 390 -19.37 -14.22 -14.75
N ARG A 391 -18.84 -15.33 -15.31
CA ARG A 391 -17.99 -15.34 -16.52
C ARG A 391 -16.74 -14.46 -16.43
N MET A 392 -16.19 -14.29 -15.22
CA MET A 392 -14.95 -13.57 -15.01
C MET A 392 -14.06 -14.23 -13.96
N THR A 393 -12.80 -14.43 -14.33
CA THR A 393 -11.77 -15.07 -13.53
C THR A 393 -10.71 -14.05 -13.10
N GLY A 394 -10.31 -14.11 -11.83
CA GLY A 394 -9.17 -13.40 -11.27
C GLY A 394 -8.01 -14.36 -11.01
N ILE A 395 -6.79 -13.90 -11.27
CA ILE A 395 -5.57 -14.66 -11.01
C ILE A 395 -4.60 -13.79 -10.22
N MET A 396 -4.33 -14.14 -8.97
CA MET A 396 -3.28 -13.53 -8.16
C MET A 396 -1.96 -14.25 -8.37
N LEU A 397 -0.92 -13.51 -8.70
CA LEU A 397 0.44 -13.99 -8.91
C LEU A 397 1.36 -13.56 -7.75
N ASP A 398 2.12 -14.52 -7.23
CA ASP A 398 3.34 -14.25 -6.47
C ASP A 398 4.43 -13.88 -7.48
N THR A 399 4.90 -12.64 -7.45
CA THR A 399 5.90 -12.13 -8.41
C THR A 399 7.23 -11.83 -7.73
N THR A 400 7.37 -12.28 -6.49
CA THR A 400 8.59 -12.10 -5.70
C THR A 400 9.72 -12.98 -6.23
N ASN A 401 10.97 -12.51 -6.07
CA ASN A 401 12.14 -13.33 -6.28
C ASN A 401 12.75 -13.73 -4.92
N PRO A 402 12.68 -15.01 -4.50
CA PRO A 402 13.23 -15.44 -3.21
C PRO A 402 14.77 -15.30 -3.12
N GLN A 403 15.45 -15.03 -4.25
CA GLN A 403 16.88 -14.71 -4.30
C GLN A 403 17.20 -13.24 -3.99
N GLY A 404 16.19 -12.45 -3.64
CA GLY A 404 16.32 -11.06 -3.21
C GLY A 404 16.13 -10.06 -4.36
N GLY A 405 16.34 -8.78 -4.04
CA GLY A 405 16.08 -7.64 -4.90
C GLY A 405 14.64 -7.13 -4.77
N PRO A 406 14.42 -5.81 -4.91
CA PRO A 406 13.10 -5.22 -4.75
C PRO A 406 12.15 -5.54 -5.91
N ASP A 407 12.67 -5.71 -7.12
CA ASP A 407 11.86 -5.91 -8.33
C ASP A 407 11.30 -7.34 -8.43
N GLY A 408 10.31 -7.53 -9.29
CA GLY A 408 9.64 -8.81 -9.51
C GLY A 408 10.10 -9.59 -10.74
N SER A 409 9.72 -10.86 -10.78
CA SER A 409 9.77 -11.72 -11.98
C SER A 409 8.91 -12.96 -11.78
N LEU A 410 8.48 -13.61 -12.87
CA LEU A 410 7.63 -14.81 -12.79
C LEU A 410 8.45 -16.08 -13.03
N ASP A 411 8.45 -17.05 -12.12
CA ASP A 411 9.16 -18.31 -12.38
C ASP A 411 8.46 -19.16 -13.45
N SER A 412 9.23 -20.03 -14.10
CA SER A 412 8.73 -20.83 -15.22
C SER A 412 7.66 -21.85 -14.85
N ASN A 413 7.61 -22.33 -13.60
CA ASN A 413 6.56 -23.25 -13.14
C ASN A 413 5.24 -22.49 -12.99
N GLN A 414 5.29 -21.30 -12.38
CA GLN A 414 4.13 -20.44 -12.25
C GLN A 414 3.67 -19.90 -13.61
N ALA A 415 4.58 -19.60 -14.54
CA ALA A 415 4.24 -19.22 -15.91
C ALA A 415 3.46 -20.34 -16.63
N GLN A 416 3.91 -21.60 -16.51
CA GLN A 416 3.21 -22.76 -17.05
C GLN A 416 1.85 -22.97 -16.38
N TRP A 417 1.77 -22.79 -15.05
CA TRP A 417 0.52 -22.84 -14.31
C TRP A 417 -0.46 -21.76 -14.81
N LEU A 418 0.01 -20.53 -15.00
CA LEU A 418 -0.78 -19.40 -15.52
C LEU A 418 -1.32 -19.73 -16.91
N GLU A 419 -0.49 -20.22 -17.83
CA GLU A 419 -0.96 -20.65 -19.15
C GLU A 419 -2.04 -21.72 -19.06
N ALA A 420 -1.89 -22.70 -18.16
CA ALA A 420 -2.93 -23.71 -17.94
C ALA A 420 -4.23 -23.09 -17.43
N GLN A 421 -4.16 -22.11 -16.51
CA GLN A 421 -5.33 -21.38 -16.03
C GLN A 421 -6.01 -20.62 -17.17
N LEU A 422 -5.27 -19.85 -17.97
CA LEU A 422 -5.79 -19.06 -19.08
C LEU A 422 -6.44 -19.95 -20.15
N ARG A 423 -5.77 -21.03 -20.57
CA ARG A 423 -6.31 -22.00 -21.54
C ARG A 423 -7.63 -22.61 -21.09
N SER A 424 -7.82 -22.80 -19.79
CA SER A 424 -9.04 -23.42 -19.25
C SER A 424 -10.29 -22.54 -19.34
N VAL A 425 -10.13 -21.24 -19.61
CA VAL A 425 -11.24 -20.25 -19.64
C VAL A 425 -11.29 -19.43 -20.93
N CYS A 426 -10.64 -19.90 -22.00
CA CYS A 426 -10.70 -19.28 -23.32
C CYS A 426 -11.12 -20.29 -24.39
N SER A 427 -12.03 -19.89 -25.28
CA SER A 427 -12.44 -20.64 -26.46
C SER A 427 -11.37 -20.63 -27.56
N ARG A 428 -10.45 -19.65 -27.51
CA ARG A 428 -9.31 -19.54 -28.41
C ARG A 428 -8.12 -18.86 -27.75
N TYR A 429 -6.93 -19.22 -28.16
CA TYR A 429 -5.68 -18.58 -27.79
C TYR A 429 -4.65 -18.77 -28.90
N TYR A 430 -3.54 -18.05 -28.83
CA TYR A 430 -2.45 -18.19 -29.78
C TYR A 430 -1.27 -18.94 -29.16
N THR A 431 -0.63 -19.80 -29.93
CA THR A 431 0.67 -20.39 -29.56
C THR A 431 1.79 -19.36 -29.70
N GLN A 432 2.98 -19.70 -29.18
CA GLN A 432 4.14 -18.81 -29.21
C GLN A 432 4.59 -18.44 -30.64
N ASP A 433 4.35 -19.31 -31.62
CA ASP A 433 4.61 -19.05 -33.04
C ASP A 433 3.48 -18.25 -33.74
N GLY A 434 2.44 -17.85 -33.00
CA GLY A 434 1.31 -17.08 -33.52
C GLY A 434 0.19 -17.91 -34.13
N THR A 435 0.24 -19.26 -34.07
CA THR A 435 -0.87 -20.09 -34.55
C THR A 435 -2.10 -19.96 -33.64
N LEU A 436 -3.25 -19.64 -34.23
CA LEU A 436 -4.52 -19.59 -33.50
C LEU A 436 -5.05 -21.00 -33.23
N VAL A 437 -5.31 -21.30 -31.97
CA VAL A 437 -5.87 -22.58 -31.49
C VAL A 437 -7.26 -22.34 -30.92
N TYR A 438 -8.20 -23.19 -31.31
CA TYR A 438 -9.57 -23.23 -30.77
C TYR A 438 -9.69 -24.35 -29.74
N THR A 439 -10.47 -24.11 -28.69
CA THR A 439 -10.74 -25.06 -27.61
C THR A 439 -12.25 -25.31 -27.50
N GLY A 440 -12.65 -26.30 -26.69
CA GLY A 440 -14.06 -26.51 -26.32
C GLY A 440 -14.49 -25.72 -25.07
N ASN A 441 -13.61 -24.85 -24.54
CA ASN A 441 -13.85 -24.14 -23.28
C ASN A 441 -14.76 -22.93 -23.51
N LYS A 442 -15.43 -22.50 -22.44
CA LYS A 442 -16.23 -21.27 -22.46
C LYS A 442 -15.34 -20.08 -22.13
N ASP A 443 -15.58 -18.98 -22.82
CA ASP A 443 -14.89 -17.73 -22.56
C ASP A 443 -15.33 -17.07 -21.25
N GLU A 444 -14.35 -16.75 -20.43
CA GLU A 444 -14.43 -15.83 -19.30
C GLU A 444 -13.44 -14.68 -19.48
N LEU A 445 -13.81 -13.47 -19.05
CA LEU A 445 -12.87 -12.35 -18.97
C LEU A 445 -11.86 -12.63 -17.85
N VAL A 446 -10.61 -12.22 -18.05
CA VAL A 446 -9.54 -12.45 -17.07
C VAL A 446 -8.93 -11.14 -16.61
N THR A 447 -8.77 -11.00 -15.30
CA THR A 447 -7.90 -10.00 -14.67
C THR A 447 -6.75 -10.66 -13.94
N ILE A 448 -5.55 -10.16 -14.19
CA ILE A 448 -4.33 -10.55 -13.50
C ILE A 448 -4.11 -9.58 -12.34
N PHE A 449 -3.68 -10.11 -11.20
CA PHE A 449 -3.24 -9.35 -10.04
C PHE A 449 -1.82 -9.76 -9.69
N SER A 450 -0.98 -8.79 -9.35
CA SER A 450 0.37 -9.05 -8.83
C SER A 450 0.82 -7.89 -7.96
N HIS A 451 1.85 -8.11 -7.14
CA HIS A 451 2.49 -7.02 -6.43
C HIS A 451 3.25 -6.08 -7.39
N HIS A 452 4.20 -6.64 -8.15
CA HIS A 452 5.04 -5.86 -9.06
C HIS A 452 4.31 -5.50 -10.36
N ASN A 453 4.67 -4.36 -10.93
CA ASN A 453 4.17 -3.83 -12.21
C ASN A 453 5.19 -4.04 -13.33
N SER A 454 4.80 -3.74 -14.57
CA SER A 454 5.61 -3.97 -15.77
C SER A 454 6.97 -3.28 -15.77
N ILE A 455 7.14 -2.13 -15.10
CA ILE A 455 8.41 -1.39 -15.11
C ILE A 455 9.40 -1.87 -14.04
N THR A 456 8.96 -2.71 -13.10
CA THR A 456 9.78 -3.33 -12.05
C THR A 456 9.70 -4.85 -12.14
N PHE A 457 9.66 -5.42 -13.35
CA PHE A 457 9.42 -6.85 -13.59
C PHE A 457 10.59 -7.57 -14.27
N ASP A 458 11.85 -7.23 -13.96
CA ASP A 458 13.03 -7.85 -14.58
C ASP A 458 14.05 -8.36 -13.55
N ASN A 459 13.57 -8.83 -12.38
CA ASN A 459 14.43 -9.37 -11.36
C ASN A 459 14.92 -10.78 -11.70
N PHE A 460 16.09 -10.86 -12.32
CA PHE A 460 16.79 -12.11 -12.63
C PHE A 460 17.89 -12.47 -11.62
N LYS A 461 17.84 -11.94 -10.39
CA LYS A 461 18.82 -12.29 -9.35
C LYS A 461 18.84 -13.80 -9.11
N GLY A 462 20.04 -14.36 -9.04
CA GLY A 462 20.25 -15.81 -8.94
C GLY A 462 20.10 -16.59 -10.25
N ILE A 463 19.82 -15.93 -11.38
CA ILE A 463 19.66 -16.55 -12.70
C ILE A 463 20.84 -16.17 -13.60
N ALA A 464 21.46 -17.17 -14.24
CA ALA A 464 22.52 -16.93 -15.22
C ALA A 464 21.95 -16.25 -16.48
N PRO A 465 22.71 -15.38 -17.18
CA PRO A 465 22.20 -14.66 -18.37
C PRO A 465 21.59 -15.55 -19.46
N ALA A 466 22.10 -16.78 -19.63
CA ALA A 466 21.58 -17.73 -20.60
C ALA A 466 20.19 -18.31 -20.25
N ASP A 467 19.80 -18.24 -18.97
CA ASP A 467 18.54 -18.79 -18.45
C ASP A 467 17.49 -17.68 -18.19
N GLN A 468 17.83 -16.41 -18.44
CA GLN A 468 16.91 -15.28 -18.35
C GLN A 468 15.85 -15.37 -19.44
N GLY A 469 14.58 -15.18 -19.06
CA GLY A 469 13.43 -15.40 -19.96
C GLY A 469 13.04 -16.87 -20.13
N VAL A 470 13.83 -17.81 -19.60
CA VAL A 470 13.54 -19.26 -19.63
C VAL A 470 13.17 -19.76 -18.23
N ALA A 471 14.03 -19.52 -17.24
CA ALA A 471 13.80 -19.94 -15.86
C ALA A 471 12.90 -18.97 -15.10
N ARG A 472 13.00 -17.66 -15.41
CA ARG A 472 12.08 -16.62 -14.95
C ARG A 472 11.78 -15.66 -16.10
N LEU A 473 10.53 -15.23 -16.20
CA LEU A 473 10.05 -14.29 -17.21
C LEU A 473 10.19 -12.87 -16.65
N GLY A 474 10.74 -12.00 -17.50
CA GLY A 474 10.73 -10.55 -17.32
C GLY A 474 9.49 -9.89 -17.92
N ALA A 475 9.44 -8.56 -17.90
CA ALA A 475 8.28 -7.77 -18.32
C ALA A 475 7.84 -8.12 -19.75
N ASP A 476 8.77 -8.08 -20.71
CA ASP A 476 8.51 -8.32 -22.13
C ASP A 476 7.97 -9.74 -22.38
N ALA A 477 8.60 -10.75 -21.77
CA ALA A 477 8.18 -12.14 -21.92
C ALA A 477 6.81 -12.40 -21.26
N PHE A 478 6.54 -11.74 -20.14
CA PHE A 478 5.27 -11.84 -19.45
C PHE A 478 4.13 -11.18 -20.23
N LEU A 479 4.33 -9.96 -20.74
CA LEU A 479 3.37 -9.27 -21.60
C LEU A 479 3.11 -10.06 -22.90
N ALA A 480 4.16 -10.63 -23.51
CA ALA A 480 4.01 -11.50 -24.67
C ALA A 480 3.23 -12.79 -24.34
N LEU A 481 3.38 -13.34 -23.13
CA LEU A 481 2.55 -14.46 -22.66
C LEU A 481 1.08 -14.04 -22.58
N LEU A 482 0.77 -12.92 -21.91
CA LEU A 482 -0.61 -12.48 -21.74
C LEU A 482 -1.28 -12.10 -23.07
N ALA A 483 -0.55 -11.45 -23.99
CA ALA A 483 -1.05 -11.08 -25.31
C ALA A 483 -1.56 -12.29 -26.11
N ARG A 484 -1.07 -13.51 -25.85
CA ARG A 484 -1.55 -14.72 -26.52
C ARG A 484 -3.00 -15.10 -26.16
N TYR A 485 -3.57 -14.51 -25.11
CA TYR A 485 -4.89 -14.85 -24.58
C TYR A 485 -5.82 -13.63 -24.66
N PRO A 486 -6.66 -13.51 -25.71
CA PRO A 486 -7.48 -12.32 -25.95
C PRO A 486 -8.47 -11.99 -24.82
N ASN A 487 -8.83 -12.97 -24.00
CA ASN A 487 -9.74 -12.80 -22.88
C ASN A 487 -9.09 -12.15 -21.64
N VAL A 488 -7.76 -11.96 -21.62
CA VAL A 488 -7.06 -11.14 -20.62
C VAL A 488 -7.23 -9.67 -20.99
N ILE A 489 -7.87 -8.89 -20.12
CA ILE A 489 -8.22 -7.49 -20.40
C ILE A 489 -7.58 -6.49 -19.42
N LEU A 490 -7.15 -6.97 -18.25
CA LEU A 490 -6.74 -6.12 -17.15
C LEU A 490 -5.62 -6.77 -16.33
N TRP A 491 -4.64 -5.97 -15.92
CA TRP A 491 -3.60 -6.29 -14.96
C TRP A 491 -3.60 -5.23 -13.86
N VAL A 492 -3.73 -5.61 -12.59
CA VAL A 492 -3.80 -4.69 -11.44
C VAL A 492 -2.65 -4.96 -10.46
N ASN A 493 -1.93 -3.92 -10.05
CA ASN A 493 -0.70 -4.05 -9.25
C ASN A 493 -0.35 -2.82 -8.39
N GLY A 494 0.76 -2.92 -7.63
CA GLY A 494 1.29 -1.90 -6.72
C GLY A 494 2.81 -1.74 -6.83
N HIS A 495 3.53 -1.86 -5.70
CA HIS A 495 5.00 -1.85 -5.58
C HIS A 495 5.69 -0.49 -5.80
N THR A 496 5.31 0.28 -6.83
CA THR A 496 5.94 1.59 -7.11
C THR A 496 5.36 2.74 -6.28
N HIS A 497 4.36 2.46 -5.44
CA HIS A 497 3.67 3.41 -4.56
C HIS A 497 3.09 4.63 -5.28
N CYS A 498 2.77 4.54 -6.56
CA CYS A 498 2.23 5.65 -7.35
C CYS A 498 0.95 5.27 -8.09
N ASN A 499 0.12 6.22 -8.49
CA ASN A 499 -0.90 5.91 -9.49
C ASN A 499 -0.28 6.02 -10.89
N ARG A 500 -0.36 4.93 -11.67
CA ARG A 500 0.05 4.84 -13.08
C ARG A 500 -0.89 3.92 -13.83
N ILE A 501 -1.21 4.25 -15.08
CA ILE A 501 -2.02 3.39 -15.96
C ILE A 501 -1.35 3.25 -17.33
N TRP A 502 -1.04 2.01 -17.71
CA TRP A 502 -0.43 1.69 -19.00
C TRP A 502 -1.39 0.95 -19.91
N SER A 503 -1.29 1.24 -21.21
CA SER A 503 -1.94 0.50 -22.28
C SER A 503 -0.91 -0.42 -22.94
N HIS A 504 -1.13 -1.73 -22.87
CA HIS A 504 -0.28 -2.71 -23.54
C HIS A 504 -0.99 -3.23 -24.79
N PHE A 505 -0.41 -2.98 -25.95
CA PHE A 505 -0.96 -3.43 -27.22
C PHE A 505 -0.58 -4.88 -27.49
N ASP A 506 -1.48 -5.64 -28.13
CA ASP A 506 -1.08 -6.90 -28.74
C ASP A 506 -0.02 -6.62 -29.82
N PRO A 507 1.20 -7.19 -29.73
CA PRO A 507 2.24 -6.99 -30.74
C PRO A 507 1.86 -7.49 -32.14
N ARG A 508 0.77 -8.24 -32.29
CA ARG A 508 0.24 -8.71 -33.57
C ARG A 508 -0.80 -7.76 -34.20
N ASP A 509 -1.22 -6.72 -33.47
CA ASP A 509 -2.20 -5.71 -33.92
C ASP A 509 -3.59 -6.28 -34.30
N GLU A 510 -4.07 -7.28 -33.56
CA GLU A 510 -5.38 -7.94 -33.79
C GLU A 510 -6.56 -7.21 -33.12
N GLY A 511 -6.37 -5.94 -32.72
CA GLY A 511 -7.37 -5.17 -31.97
C GLY A 511 -7.57 -5.60 -30.51
N HIS A 512 -6.66 -6.43 -29.97
CA HIS A 512 -6.57 -6.80 -28.55
C HIS A 512 -5.49 -5.98 -27.84
N GLY A 513 -5.62 -5.85 -26.52
CA GLY A 513 -4.61 -5.26 -25.65
C GLY A 513 -4.93 -5.57 -24.19
N ILE A 514 -4.17 -4.99 -23.27
CA ILE A 514 -4.34 -5.16 -21.83
C ILE A 514 -4.16 -3.80 -21.17
N TRP A 515 -5.10 -3.41 -20.33
CA TRP A 515 -4.91 -2.28 -19.43
C TRP A 515 -4.13 -2.73 -18.20
N GLU A 516 -3.10 -1.99 -17.81
CA GLU A 516 -2.40 -2.19 -16.54
C GLU A 516 -2.67 -1.01 -15.61
N ILE A 517 -3.08 -1.30 -14.38
CA ILE A 517 -3.44 -0.31 -13.36
C ILE A 517 -2.57 -0.49 -12.12
N ASN A 518 -1.68 0.47 -11.89
CA ASN A 518 -0.89 0.61 -10.68
C ASN A 518 -1.59 1.58 -9.70
N THR A 519 -1.75 1.16 -8.45
CA THR A 519 -2.34 2.01 -7.40
C THR A 519 -1.28 2.53 -6.45
N ALA A 520 -1.47 3.77 -5.97
CA ALA A 520 -0.60 4.31 -4.94
C ALA A 520 -0.68 3.49 -3.64
N ALA A 521 0.43 3.47 -2.90
CA ALA A 521 0.55 2.76 -1.65
C ALA A 521 -0.26 3.40 -0.51
N HIS A 522 -0.43 2.68 0.60
CA HIS A 522 -0.92 3.25 1.87
C HIS A 522 0.19 3.85 2.71
N ILE A 523 1.45 3.42 2.52
CA ILE A 523 2.59 4.00 3.25
C ILE A 523 2.96 5.38 2.73
N ASP A 524 3.12 5.57 1.43
CA ASP A 524 3.54 6.86 0.86
C ASP A 524 2.34 7.71 0.46
N TYR A 525 2.50 9.04 0.50
CA TYR A 525 1.49 9.94 -0.08
C TYR A 525 1.30 9.58 -1.56
N PRO A 526 0.07 9.45 -2.06
CA PRO A 526 -1.17 9.96 -1.46
C PRO A 526 -1.95 9.04 -0.49
N GLN A 527 -1.47 7.86 -0.13
CA GLN A 527 -2.20 6.93 0.76
C GLN A 527 -3.59 6.56 0.23
N GLN A 528 -3.64 6.06 -1.01
CA GLN A 528 -4.90 5.90 -1.75
C GLN A 528 -5.22 4.42 -2.04
N SER A 529 -6.50 4.18 -2.34
CA SER A 529 -6.99 2.94 -2.94
C SER A 529 -7.83 3.30 -4.16
N ARG A 530 -8.29 2.31 -4.93
CA ARG A 530 -9.21 2.56 -6.05
C ARG A 530 -10.36 1.57 -6.10
N THR A 531 -11.52 2.06 -6.52
CA THR A 531 -12.57 1.19 -7.04
C THR A 531 -12.24 0.86 -8.49
N ILE A 532 -12.51 -0.38 -8.91
CA ILE A 532 -12.43 -0.79 -10.31
C ILE A 532 -13.76 -1.41 -10.72
N GLU A 533 -14.34 -0.95 -11.82
CA GLU A 533 -15.62 -1.41 -12.34
C GLU A 533 -15.48 -1.79 -13.80
N ILE A 534 -15.95 -2.98 -14.17
CA ILE A 534 -15.90 -3.48 -15.53
C ILE A 534 -17.32 -3.58 -16.05
N VAL A 535 -17.59 -2.94 -17.17
CA VAL A 535 -18.93 -2.90 -17.79
C VAL A 535 -18.86 -3.29 -19.26
N ASP A 536 -19.90 -3.98 -19.73
CA ASP A 536 -20.13 -4.21 -21.16
C ASP A 536 -20.88 -3.02 -21.75
N ASN A 537 -20.32 -2.35 -22.76
CA ASN A 537 -20.95 -1.20 -23.40
C ASN A 537 -22.08 -1.58 -24.37
N ALA A 538 -22.32 -2.87 -24.59
CA ALA A 538 -23.30 -3.42 -25.52
C ALA A 538 -23.10 -2.92 -26.97
N ASP A 539 -21.85 -2.69 -27.35
CA ASP A 539 -21.44 -2.22 -28.68
C ASP A 539 -20.15 -2.88 -29.18
N GLY A 540 -19.74 -3.99 -28.56
CA GLY A 540 -18.50 -4.70 -28.85
C GLY A 540 -17.27 -4.13 -28.14
N THR A 541 -17.45 -3.18 -27.21
CA THR A 541 -16.38 -2.70 -26.31
C THR A 541 -16.75 -2.95 -24.84
N LEU A 542 -15.72 -2.96 -23.98
CA LEU A 542 -15.85 -2.88 -22.54
C LEU A 542 -15.32 -1.52 -22.06
N SER A 543 -15.86 -1.01 -20.96
CA SER A 543 -15.25 0.08 -20.20
C SER A 543 -14.76 -0.44 -18.85
N ILE A 544 -13.53 -0.09 -18.49
CA ILE A 544 -12.95 -0.33 -17.17
C ILE A 544 -12.83 1.02 -16.48
N PHE A 545 -13.68 1.28 -15.51
CA PHE A 545 -13.59 2.48 -14.69
C PHE A 545 -12.64 2.23 -13.53
N ALA A 546 -11.76 3.19 -13.26
CA ALA A 546 -10.99 3.22 -12.03
C ALA A 546 -11.18 4.58 -11.37
N VAL A 547 -11.57 4.58 -10.09
CA VAL A 547 -11.84 5.80 -9.32
C VAL A 547 -11.09 5.75 -7.99
N VAL A 548 -10.37 6.82 -7.70
CA VAL A 548 -9.49 6.92 -6.53
C VAL A 548 -10.28 7.22 -5.26
N ILE A 549 -9.84 6.63 -4.15
CA ILE A 549 -10.38 6.76 -2.80
C ILE A 549 -9.29 7.33 -1.89
N ASP A 550 -9.58 8.43 -1.20
CA ASP A 550 -8.79 8.95 -0.08
C ASP A 550 -9.34 8.39 1.24
N HIS A 551 -8.50 7.92 2.16
CA HIS A 551 -8.98 7.37 3.45
C HIS A 551 -9.55 8.43 4.42
N SER A 552 -9.07 9.67 4.30
CA SER A 552 -9.34 10.75 5.25
C SER A 552 -9.65 12.07 4.56
N SER A 553 -10.18 13.01 5.34
CA SER A 553 -10.46 14.37 4.91
C SER A 553 -9.74 15.39 5.82
N PRO A 554 -9.31 16.56 5.31
CA PRO A 554 -8.50 17.52 6.08
C PRO A 554 -9.09 17.95 7.43
N GLU A 555 -10.42 18.02 7.51
CA GLU A 555 -11.18 18.40 8.71
C GLU A 555 -11.06 17.42 9.87
N ALA A 556 -10.62 16.18 9.62
CA ALA A 556 -10.41 15.19 10.68
C ALA A 556 -9.16 15.47 11.53
N ILE A 557 -8.23 16.32 11.06
CA ILE A 557 -6.99 16.60 11.80
C ILE A 557 -7.26 17.44 13.04
N ILE A 558 -6.92 16.88 14.21
CA ILE A 558 -6.95 17.57 15.49
C ILE A 558 -5.56 18.16 15.76
N ARG A 559 -5.46 19.50 15.73
CA ARG A 559 -4.20 20.23 15.98
C ARG A 559 -3.85 20.37 17.45
N HIS A 560 -4.87 20.46 18.30
CA HIS A 560 -4.73 20.68 19.74
C HIS A 560 -5.75 19.81 20.47
N GLY A 561 -5.32 19.17 21.55
CA GLY A 561 -6.15 18.27 22.35
C GLY A 561 -5.98 16.79 21.99
N ALA A 562 -6.83 15.96 22.59
CA ALA A 562 -6.73 14.50 22.50
C ALA A 562 -6.97 14.00 21.06
N GLN A 563 -6.08 13.13 20.61
CA GLN A 563 -6.16 12.51 19.28
C GLN A 563 -7.20 11.37 19.25
N THR A 564 -7.79 11.16 18.07
CA THR A 564 -8.64 10.02 17.73
C THR A 564 -7.97 9.17 16.64
N GLN A 565 -8.44 7.93 16.41
CA GLN A 565 -7.95 7.11 15.30
C GLN A 565 -8.08 7.83 13.94
N ALA A 566 -9.22 8.51 13.72
CA ALA A 566 -9.47 9.27 12.50
C ALA A 566 -8.54 10.47 12.36
N SER A 567 -8.26 11.20 13.46
CA SER A 567 -7.34 12.35 13.41
C SER A 567 -5.89 11.93 13.15
N LEU A 568 -5.49 10.79 13.70
CA LEU A 568 -4.18 10.19 13.46
C LEU A 568 -4.01 9.71 12.02
N ALA A 569 -5.03 9.05 11.44
CA ALA A 569 -5.02 8.67 10.03
C ALA A 569 -4.88 9.92 9.13
N ALA A 570 -5.72 10.94 9.34
CA ALA A 570 -5.64 12.18 8.56
C ALA A 570 -4.31 12.92 8.73
N LEU A 571 -3.71 12.88 9.93
CA LEU A 571 -2.38 13.42 10.19
C LEU A 571 -1.29 12.63 9.44
N SER A 572 -1.42 11.30 9.32
CA SER A 572 -0.52 10.47 8.50
C SER A 572 -0.45 10.98 7.06
N LEU A 573 -1.61 11.23 6.44
CA LEU A 573 -1.69 11.75 5.08
C LEU A 573 -1.00 13.11 4.94
N GLU A 574 -1.18 14.00 5.91
CA GLU A 574 -0.51 15.31 5.91
C GLU A 574 1.01 15.21 6.08
N LEU A 575 1.46 14.34 6.99
CA LEU A 575 2.88 14.10 7.23
C LEU A 575 3.55 13.50 6.00
N ALA A 576 2.92 12.52 5.36
CA ALA A 576 3.40 11.90 4.13
C ALA A 576 3.49 12.92 2.98
N MET A 577 2.47 13.77 2.82
CA MET A 577 2.49 14.86 1.83
C MET A 577 3.66 15.83 2.02
N ASN A 578 4.13 16.02 3.26
CA ASN A 578 5.18 16.97 3.58
C ASN A 578 6.58 16.36 3.67
N ASP A 579 6.73 15.05 3.45
CA ASP A 579 8.04 14.41 3.48
C ASP A 579 9.00 15.11 2.48
N PRO A 580 10.11 15.70 2.97
CA PRO A 580 11.06 16.41 2.11
C PRO A 580 11.74 15.53 1.05
N ALA A 581 11.76 14.21 1.24
CA ALA A 581 12.35 13.26 0.28
C ALA A 581 11.37 12.81 -0.81
N LEU A 582 10.08 13.15 -0.69
CA LEU A 582 9.04 12.65 -1.57
C LEU A 582 8.87 13.49 -2.85
N ASP A 583 8.85 12.83 -4.00
CA ASP A 583 8.31 13.40 -5.23
C ASP A 583 6.79 13.21 -5.29
N ARG A 584 6.04 14.20 -4.80
CA ARG A 584 4.57 14.19 -4.84
C ARG A 584 3.99 14.05 -6.25
N GLY A 585 4.62 14.68 -7.24
CA GLY A 585 4.12 14.66 -8.62
C GLY A 585 4.21 13.26 -9.20
N PHE A 586 5.36 12.62 -9.00
CA PHE A 586 5.56 11.23 -9.36
C PHE A 586 4.55 10.31 -8.65
N ARG A 587 4.38 10.44 -7.33
CA ARG A 587 3.48 9.55 -6.57
C ARG A 587 2.01 9.71 -6.91
N MET A 588 1.53 10.96 -7.01
CA MET A 588 0.15 11.24 -7.42
C MET A 588 -0.11 10.68 -8.80
N GLY A 589 0.77 10.98 -9.75
CA GLY A 589 0.59 10.71 -11.16
C GLY A 589 -0.18 11.75 -11.94
N ALA A 590 -0.35 11.48 -13.23
CA ALA A 590 -1.03 12.38 -14.16
C ALA A 590 -2.55 12.28 -14.01
N PRO A 591 -3.35 13.26 -14.50
CA PRO A 591 -4.81 13.17 -14.50
C PRO A 591 -5.34 11.87 -15.12
N GLU A 592 -4.70 11.37 -16.17
CA GLU A 592 -4.98 10.10 -16.84
C GLU A 592 -4.60 8.83 -16.04
N ASP A 593 -4.01 8.99 -14.85
CA ASP A 593 -3.74 7.91 -13.89
C ASP A 593 -4.74 7.90 -12.71
N GLN A 594 -5.58 8.94 -12.59
CA GLN A 594 -6.55 9.14 -11.50
C GLN A 594 -7.89 8.44 -11.79
N ASN A 595 -8.95 9.24 -11.96
CA ASN A 595 -10.28 8.78 -12.30
C ASN A 595 -10.38 8.61 -13.81
N VAL A 596 -10.58 7.37 -14.27
CA VAL A 596 -10.53 7.05 -15.69
C VAL A 596 -11.67 6.15 -16.14
N GLU A 597 -12.00 6.24 -17.43
CA GLU A 597 -12.71 5.22 -18.19
C GLU A 597 -11.75 4.67 -19.23
N LEU A 598 -11.35 3.41 -19.10
CA LEU A 598 -10.42 2.75 -20.02
C LEU A 598 -11.20 1.88 -21.00
N ILE A 599 -11.11 2.21 -22.29
CA ILE A 599 -11.87 1.50 -23.34
C ILE A 599 -11.04 0.35 -23.90
N ILE A 600 -11.68 -0.79 -24.11
CA ILE A 600 -11.07 -1.97 -24.75
C ILE A 600 -12.08 -2.73 -25.61
N ASN A 601 -11.63 -3.36 -26.70
CA ASN A 601 -12.51 -4.23 -27.48
C ASN A 601 -12.97 -5.43 -26.64
N LYS A 602 -14.25 -5.80 -26.76
CA LYS A 602 -14.79 -6.98 -26.10
C LYS A 602 -14.27 -8.22 -26.84
N PRO A 603 -13.55 -9.14 -26.16
CA PRO A 603 -12.81 -10.21 -26.85
C PRO A 603 -13.69 -11.33 -27.42
N PHE A 604 -14.95 -11.41 -26.99
CA PHE A 604 -15.96 -12.38 -27.40
C PHE A 604 -17.36 -11.85 -27.10
N ASN A 605 -18.41 -12.49 -27.64
CA ASN A 605 -19.81 -12.05 -27.48
C ASN A 605 -20.43 -12.43 -26.12
#